data_AF-A0A3B9V0K4-F1
#
_entry.id   AF-A0A3B9V0K4-F1
#
_cell.length_a   1.000
_cell.length_b   1.000
_cell.length_c   1.000
_cell.angle_alpha   90.00
_cell.angle_beta   90.00
_cell.angle_gamma   90.00
#
_symmetry.space_group_name_H-M   'P 1'
#
loop_
_entity.id
_entity.type
_entity.pdbx_description
1 polymer ?
#
loop_
_entity_poly.entity_id
_entity_poly.type
_entity_poly.pdbx_seq_one_letter_code
_entity_poly.pdbx_strand_id
1 'polypeptide(L)'
;MFHQIREWWRERAMQQLNRDAREIIRRDSAAYTDRHLTTIANMLRTYLAEFESPPQTASHRRQVVMRLKSRHQEARRGHDQVVLSAATLAIIYRRAVEAGETGAPARDEVQAFLDRYVDNEGVTAE
;
A
#
# COMPACT_ATOMS: atom_id res chain seq x y z
N MET A 1 2.07 19.62 26.96
CA MET A 1 1.38 20.43 25.92
C MET A 1 1.81 20.09 24.49
N PHE A 2 3.11 19.90 24.19
CA PHE A 2 3.57 19.55 22.82
C PHE A 2 3.24 18.11 22.36
N HIS A 3 3.00 17.16 23.28
CA HIS A 3 2.61 15.79 22.94
C HIS A 3 1.20 15.71 22.31
N GLN A 4 0.21 16.39 22.90
CA GLN A 4 -1.16 16.45 22.39
C GLN A 4 -1.26 17.05 20.98
N ILE A 5 -0.47 18.09 20.67
CA ILE A 5 -0.46 18.68 19.32
C ILE A 5 0.13 17.68 18.32
N ARG A 6 1.20 16.96 18.69
CA ARG A 6 1.86 15.97 17.82
C ARG A 6 1.04 14.69 17.64
N GLU A 7 0.16 14.37 18.59
CA GLU A 7 -0.82 13.28 18.50
C GLU A 7 -2.00 13.69 17.62
N TRP A 8 -2.56 14.88 17.82
CA TRP A 8 -3.65 15.41 16.99
C TRP A 8 -3.28 15.54 15.50
N TRP A 9 -2.05 16.01 15.21
CA TRP A 9 -1.53 16.06 13.84
C TRP A 9 -1.30 14.65 13.26
N ARG A 10 -0.92 13.67 14.07
CA ARG A 10 -0.76 12.27 13.64
C ARG A 10 -2.11 11.60 13.38
N GLU A 11 -3.10 11.85 14.22
CA GLU A 11 -4.46 11.35 14.03
C GLU A 11 -5.08 11.92 12.76
N ARG A 12 -4.99 13.24 12.54
CA ARG A 12 -5.50 13.88 11.32
C ARG A 12 -4.76 13.42 10.06
N ALA A 13 -3.44 13.25 10.14
CA ALA A 13 -2.67 12.68 9.06
C ALA A 13 -3.07 11.22 8.76
N MET A 14 -3.43 10.44 9.77
CA MET A 14 -3.93 9.07 9.57
C MET A 14 -5.34 9.03 9.03
N GLN A 15 -6.24 9.93 9.46
CA GLN A 15 -7.56 10.06 8.83
C GLN A 15 -7.44 10.40 7.34
N GLN A 16 -6.51 11.29 7.00
CA GLN A 16 -6.20 11.59 5.60
C GLN A 16 -5.66 10.35 4.87
N LEU A 17 -4.74 9.61 5.48
CA LEU A 17 -4.15 8.41 4.90
C LEU A 17 -5.19 7.29 4.68
N ASN A 18 -6.13 7.12 5.60
CA ASN A 18 -7.27 6.20 5.47
C ASN A 18 -8.15 6.60 4.28
N ARG A 19 -8.41 7.90 4.11
CA ARG A 19 -9.17 8.41 2.97
C ARG A 19 -8.43 8.21 1.65
N ASP A 20 -7.14 8.53 1.61
CA ASP A 20 -6.28 8.38 0.44
C ASP A 20 -6.25 6.92 -0.04
N ALA A 21 -6.13 5.95 0.87
CA ALA A 21 -6.15 4.53 0.53
C ALA A 21 -7.42 4.16 -0.26
N ARG A 22 -8.58 4.55 0.28
CA ARG A 22 -9.88 4.31 -0.35
C ARG A 22 -10.03 5.03 -1.69
N GLU A 23 -9.57 6.29 -1.76
CA GLU A 23 -9.66 7.07 -3.00
C GLU A 23 -8.76 6.52 -4.11
N ILE A 24 -7.56 6.05 -3.78
CA ILE A 24 -6.64 5.41 -4.74
C ILE A 24 -7.27 4.12 -5.26
N ILE A 25 -7.71 3.21 -4.37
CA ILE A 25 -8.34 1.95 -4.77
C ILE A 25 -9.57 2.20 -5.65
N ARG A 26 -10.41 3.17 -5.28
CA ARG A 26 -11.59 3.55 -6.07
C ARG A 26 -11.22 4.10 -7.45
N ARG A 27 -10.21 4.96 -7.54
CA ARG A 27 -9.75 5.54 -8.81
C ARG A 27 -9.14 4.48 -9.71
N ASP A 28 -8.27 3.64 -9.17
CA ASP A 28 -7.65 2.54 -9.91
C ASP A 28 -8.73 1.58 -10.42
N SER A 29 -9.70 1.24 -9.57
CA SER A 29 -10.83 0.37 -9.95
C SER A 29 -11.72 0.97 -11.05
N ALA A 30 -11.77 2.30 -11.18
CA ALA A 30 -12.53 2.97 -12.24
C ALA A 30 -11.70 3.16 -13.52
N ALA A 31 -10.37 3.24 -13.40
CA ALA A 31 -9.47 3.54 -14.51
C ALA A 31 -8.94 2.28 -15.21
N TYR A 32 -8.82 1.16 -14.51
CA TYR A 32 -8.12 -0.02 -14.99
C TYR A 32 -9.03 -1.25 -15.09
N THR A 33 -8.62 -2.18 -15.96
CA THR A 33 -9.29 -3.47 -16.13
C THR A 33 -9.00 -4.41 -14.96
N ASP A 34 -9.85 -5.41 -14.76
CA ASP A 34 -9.72 -6.41 -13.70
C ASP A 34 -8.35 -7.14 -13.72
N ARG A 35 -7.86 -7.46 -14.93
CA ARG A 35 -6.51 -8.04 -15.14
C ARG A 35 -5.39 -7.11 -14.63
N HIS A 36 -5.52 -5.81 -14.87
CA HIS A 36 -4.54 -4.83 -14.42
C HIS A 36 -4.59 -4.66 -12.89
N LEU A 37 -5.79 -4.63 -12.31
CA LEU A 37 -5.99 -4.57 -10.86
C LEU A 37 -5.47 -5.83 -10.15
N THR A 38 -5.63 -7.00 -10.77
CA THR A 38 -5.02 -8.25 -10.31
C THR A 38 -3.48 -8.14 -10.31
N THR A 39 -2.90 -7.54 -11.35
CA THR A 39 -1.44 -7.34 -11.43
C THR A 39 -0.96 -6.40 -10.31
N ILE A 40 -1.70 -5.32 -10.04
CA ILE A 40 -1.44 -4.42 -8.90
C ILE A 40 -1.53 -5.18 -7.58
N ALA A 41 -2.56 -6.00 -7.37
CA ALA A 41 -2.74 -6.79 -6.16
C ALA A 41 -1.60 -7.80 -5.94
N ASN A 42 -1.16 -8.50 -6.99
CA ASN A 42 -0.05 -9.45 -6.90
C ASN A 42 1.29 -8.76 -6.60
N MET A 43 1.54 -7.60 -7.22
CA MET A 43 2.73 -6.80 -6.91
C MET A 43 2.68 -6.27 -5.47
N LEU A 44 1.49 -5.82 -5.02
CA LEU A 44 1.27 -5.37 -3.65
C LEU A 44 1.52 -6.49 -2.64
N ARG A 45 1.02 -7.71 -2.86
CA ARG A 45 1.32 -8.90 -2.04
C ARG A 45 2.81 -9.12 -1.89
N THR A 46 3.54 -9.04 -2.99
CA THR A 46 5.00 -9.21 -2.99
C THR A 46 5.67 -8.19 -2.07
N TYR A 47 5.24 -6.92 -2.14
CA TYR A 47 5.79 -5.86 -1.29
C TYR A 47 5.38 -6.01 0.18
N LEU A 48 4.17 -6.49 0.46
CA LEU A 48 3.73 -6.77 1.83
C LEU A 48 4.49 -7.96 2.43
N ALA A 49 4.74 -9.02 1.67
CA ALA A 49 5.53 -10.17 2.12
C ALA A 49 6.98 -9.77 2.45
N GLU A 50 7.60 -8.86 1.68
CA GLU A 50 8.91 -8.27 2.01
C GLU A 50 8.88 -7.49 3.34
N PHE A 51 7.73 -6.93 3.73
CA PHE A 51 7.54 -6.18 4.97
C PHE A 51 7.23 -7.07 6.18
N GLU A 52 6.39 -8.08 5.99
CA GLU A 52 5.97 -9.02 7.05
C GLU A 52 7.07 -10.02 7.40
N SER A 53 8.04 -10.22 6.50
CA SER A 53 9.23 -10.99 6.79
C SER A 53 9.98 -10.40 8.00
N PRO A 54 10.27 -11.20 9.04
CA PRO A 54 10.85 -10.68 10.27
C PRO A 54 12.15 -9.91 9.98
N PRO A 55 12.24 -8.63 10.38
CA PRO A 55 13.40 -7.82 10.07
C PRO A 55 14.61 -8.35 10.83
N GLN A 56 15.50 -9.03 10.11
CA GLN A 56 16.74 -9.57 10.66
C GLN A 56 17.62 -8.50 11.35
N THR A 57 17.54 -7.24 10.93
CA THR A 57 18.24 -6.09 11.55
C THR A 57 17.50 -4.76 11.33
N ALA A 58 17.84 -3.72 12.09
CA ALA A 58 17.36 -2.35 11.84
C ALA A 58 17.77 -1.82 10.45
N SER A 59 18.95 -2.22 9.97
CA SER A 59 19.44 -1.93 8.62
C SER A 59 18.56 -2.60 7.55
N HIS A 60 18.13 -3.83 7.77
CA HIS A 60 17.21 -4.53 6.86
C HIS A 60 15.87 -3.79 6.76
N ARG A 61 15.31 -3.36 7.89
CA ARG A 61 14.08 -2.55 7.91
C ARG A 61 14.24 -1.28 7.09
N ARG A 62 15.35 -0.54 7.29
CA ARG A 62 15.65 0.70 6.55
C ARG A 62 15.82 0.45 5.05
N GLN A 63 16.44 -0.66 4.67
CA GLN A 63 16.64 -1.05 3.27
C GLN A 63 15.30 -1.33 2.57
N VAL A 64 14.36 -2.04 3.21
CA VAL A 64 13.01 -2.28 2.66
C VAL A 64 12.29 -0.95 2.42
N VAL A 65 12.36 0.00 3.36
CA VAL A 65 11.77 1.35 3.18
C VAL A 65 12.39 2.07 1.98
N MET A 66 13.72 2.03 1.87
CA MET A 66 14.44 2.72 0.80
C MET A 66 14.13 2.11 -0.56
N ARG A 67 14.07 0.77 -0.66
CA ARG A 67 13.66 0.08 -1.88
C ARG A 67 12.26 0.47 -2.32
N LEU A 68 11.30 0.51 -1.40
CA LEU A 68 9.91 0.88 -1.73
C LEU A 68 9.80 2.33 -2.22
N LYS A 69 10.55 3.24 -1.61
CA LYS A 69 10.65 4.64 -2.08
C LYS A 69 11.31 4.75 -3.45
N SER A 70 12.38 4.00 -3.71
CA SER A 70 13.04 3.95 -5.01
C SER A 70 12.07 3.46 -6.08
N ARG A 71 11.43 2.30 -5.86
CA ARG A 71 10.43 1.73 -6.76
C ARG A 71 9.31 2.73 -7.07
N HIS A 72 8.77 3.42 -6.07
CA HIS A 72 7.76 4.46 -6.29
C HIS A 72 8.29 5.64 -7.14
N GLN A 73 9.52 6.10 -6.88
CA GLN A 73 10.11 7.21 -7.63
C GLN A 73 10.41 6.82 -9.08
N GLU A 74 10.91 5.60 -9.30
CA GLU A 74 11.21 5.05 -10.61
C GLU A 74 9.93 4.79 -11.41
N ALA A 75 8.90 4.20 -10.79
CA ALA A 75 7.59 4.01 -11.39
C ALA A 75 6.95 5.33 -11.83
N ARG A 76 7.06 6.37 -11.00
CA ARG A 76 6.59 7.70 -11.36
C ARG A 76 7.33 8.29 -12.56
N ARG A 77 8.65 8.05 -12.69
CA ARG A 77 9.45 8.52 -13.83
C ARG A 77 9.19 7.70 -15.10
N GLY A 78 9.02 6.40 -14.95
CA GLY A 78 8.76 5.45 -16.04
C GLY A 78 7.29 5.35 -16.45
N HIS A 79 6.39 6.06 -15.75
CA HIS A 79 4.94 5.99 -15.93
C HIS A 79 4.36 4.57 -15.72
N ASP A 80 5.04 3.74 -14.92
CA ASP A 80 4.58 2.41 -14.56
C ASP A 80 3.49 2.51 -13.49
N GLN A 81 2.24 2.55 -13.94
CA GLN A 81 1.08 2.72 -13.06
C GLN A 81 0.89 1.54 -12.11
N VAL A 82 1.28 0.33 -12.54
CA VAL A 82 1.15 -0.87 -11.70
C VAL A 82 2.06 -0.75 -10.48
N VAL A 83 3.34 -0.49 -10.72
CA VAL A 83 4.33 -0.35 -9.65
C VAL A 83 4.03 0.88 -8.80
N LEU A 84 3.56 1.97 -9.41
CA LEU A 84 3.20 3.18 -8.68
C LEU A 84 2.07 2.90 -7.68
N SER A 85 0.93 2.37 -8.14
CA SER A 85 -0.20 2.05 -7.28
C SER A 85 0.16 1.02 -6.21
N ALA A 86 0.84 -0.07 -6.58
CA ALA A 86 1.25 -1.10 -5.63
C ALA A 86 2.22 -0.54 -4.56
N ALA A 87 3.19 0.28 -4.96
CA ALA A 87 4.13 0.89 -4.01
C ALA A 87 3.44 1.90 -3.08
N THR A 88 2.51 2.70 -3.61
CA THR A 88 1.74 3.65 -2.79
C THR A 88 0.87 2.93 -1.77
N LEU A 89 0.13 1.89 -2.17
CA LEU A 89 -0.69 1.09 -1.25
C LEU A 89 0.15 0.38 -0.19
N ALA A 90 1.33 -0.14 -0.55
CA ALA A 90 2.26 -0.74 0.41
C ALA A 90 2.79 0.28 1.44
N ILE A 91 3.10 1.51 1.03
CA ILE A 91 3.52 2.60 1.93
C ILE A 91 2.39 2.95 2.92
N ILE A 92 1.14 3.05 2.41
CA ILE A 92 -0.05 3.32 3.22
C ILE A 92 -0.27 2.20 4.23
N TYR A 93 -0.32 0.95 3.79
CA TYR A 93 -0.53 -0.22 4.64
C TYR A 93 0.48 -0.26 5.79
N ARG A 94 1.76 -0.08 5.48
CA ARG A 94 2.80 -0.05 6.48
C ARG A 94 2.60 1.06 7.52
N ARG A 95 2.31 2.28 7.07
CA ARG A 95 2.05 3.41 7.98
C ARG A 95 0.85 3.09 8.88
N ALA A 96 -0.17 2.47 8.32
CA ALA A 96 -1.36 2.06 9.03
C ALA A 96 -1.06 0.97 10.10
N VAL A 97 -0.17 0.01 9.81
CA VAL A 97 0.36 -0.95 10.79
C VAL A 97 1.11 -0.22 11.91
N GLU A 98 1.98 0.73 11.58
CA GLU A 98 2.74 1.53 12.56
C GLU A 98 1.84 2.40 13.47
N ALA A 99 0.62 2.72 13.04
CA ALA A 99 -0.37 3.49 13.83
C ALA A 99 -1.36 2.63 14.63
N GLY A 100 -1.33 1.31 14.52
CA GLY A 100 -2.25 0.43 15.26
C GLY A 100 -3.71 0.70 14.89
N GLU A 101 -4.59 0.78 15.89
CA GLU A 101 -6.05 0.88 15.72
C GLU A 101 -6.48 2.06 14.83
N THR A 102 -5.82 3.22 14.92
CA THR A 102 -6.14 4.40 14.10
C THR A 102 -5.92 4.16 12.59
N GLY A 103 -5.04 3.20 12.25
CA GLY A 103 -4.80 2.75 10.88
C GLY A 103 -5.62 1.53 10.48
N ALA A 104 -6.52 1.01 11.31
CA ALA A 104 -7.37 -0.13 10.92
C ALA A 104 -8.11 0.12 9.59
N PRO A 105 -8.76 1.27 9.36
CA PRO A 105 -9.52 1.49 8.12
C PRO A 105 -8.67 1.37 6.84
N ALA A 106 -7.45 1.93 6.82
CA ALA A 106 -6.55 1.76 5.68
C ALA A 106 -6.11 0.31 5.47
N ARG A 107 -5.86 -0.42 6.56
CA ARG A 107 -5.49 -1.84 6.49
C ARG A 107 -6.64 -2.67 5.94
N ASP A 108 -7.85 -2.44 6.44
CA ASP A 108 -9.06 -3.14 5.99
C ASP A 108 -9.36 -2.88 4.52
N GLU A 109 -9.21 -1.63 4.04
CA GLU A 109 -9.40 -1.29 2.62
C GLU A 109 -8.35 -1.98 1.73
N VAL A 110 -7.08 -1.97 2.14
CA VAL A 110 -6.02 -2.67 1.41
C VAL A 110 -6.23 -4.18 1.41
N GLN A 111 -6.62 -4.76 2.55
CA GLN A 111 -6.89 -6.18 2.68
C GLN A 111 -8.10 -6.58 1.83
N ALA A 112 -9.19 -5.81 1.86
CA ALA A 112 -10.36 -6.05 1.02
C ALA A 112 -10.02 -5.97 -0.48
N PHE A 113 -9.14 -5.04 -0.87
CA PHE A 113 -8.63 -4.98 -2.24
C PHE A 113 -7.85 -6.26 -2.59
N LEU A 114 -6.96 -6.73 -1.71
CA LEU A 114 -6.25 -7.99 -1.93
C LEU A 114 -7.23 -9.18 -2.01
N ASP A 115 -8.09 -9.38 -1.02
CA ASP A 115 -9.09 -10.46 -0.99
C ASP A 115 -9.95 -10.50 -2.26
N ARG A 116 -10.36 -9.33 -2.77
CA ARG A 116 -11.11 -9.23 -4.02
C ARG A 116 -10.37 -9.81 -5.23
N TYR A 117 -9.05 -9.71 -5.25
CA TYR A 117 -8.19 -10.20 -6.35
C TYR A 117 -7.29 -11.34 -5.89
N VAL A 118 -7.75 -12.17 -4.94
CA VAL A 118 -6.98 -13.30 -4.39
C VAL A 118 -6.82 -14.48 -5.34
N ASP A 119 -7.60 -14.52 -6.43
CA ASP A 119 -7.72 -15.72 -7.26
C ASP A 119 -7.88 -15.47 -8.77
N ASN A 120 -7.29 -14.40 -9.33
CA ASN A 120 -7.23 -14.24 -10.79
C ASN A 120 -5.89 -14.71 -11.40
N GLU A 121 -5.38 -15.85 -10.94
CA GLU A 121 -4.31 -16.62 -11.61
C GLU A 121 -4.84 -17.49 -12.77
N GLY A 122 -6.04 -17.23 -13.30
CA GLY A 122 -6.61 -18.16 -14.29
C GLY A 122 -7.79 -17.67 -15.11
N VAL A 123 -7.67 -16.54 -15.82
CA VAL A 123 -8.41 -16.36 -17.09
C VAL A 123 -7.51 -15.65 -18.11
N THR A 124 -6.49 -16.36 -18.58
CA THR A 124 -6.22 -16.33 -20.02
C THR A 124 -7.38 -17.07 -20.69
N ALA A 125 -8.47 -16.34 -20.98
CA ALA A 125 -9.42 -16.80 -21.97
C ALA A 125 -8.74 -16.72 -23.33
N GLU A 126 -8.73 -17.87 -23.99
CA GLU A 126 -8.35 -18.22 -25.36
C GLU A 126 -8.06 -17.10 -26.36
#